data_AF-U2IR95-F1
#
_entry.id   AF-U2IR95-F1
#
_cell.length_a   1.000
_cell.length_b   1.000
_cell.length_c   1.000
_cell.angle_alpha   90.00
_cell.angle_beta   90.00
_cell.angle_gamma   90.00
#
_symmetry.space_group_name_H-M   'P 1'
#
loop_
_entity.id
_entity.type
_entity.pdbx_description
1 polymer ?
#
loop_
_entity_poly.entity_id
_entity_poly.type
_entity_poly.pdbx_seq_one_letter_code
_entity_poly.pdbx_strand_id
1 'polypeptide(L)'
;MKPLLPLRRISPRLFTILTMTLLGLTACQRVYEPLPKGDSPITPEAGERLHMDQGEIERRATGYIRQLSFDLARQELELLTDRRVRDSLHGVLDRAETFADAHLIYVVDAQRRKKYMNGRTRIAYYLEHGFISSYEDDTSLILLTLEGNNYSQSEGRDYVPRDMVEIHNLSAYPRTTDLEISGAQLERLDLRGLRSLRKLVVKGAKDGLIIDASDSPLLREIQLTGTPNLGLRLHPSARPKLIVSGSYFASLQSLAVEQASSLYLDNVRLRDIDLLGKVSRTLTTLDISVEAGDTFGSDGLRYRPLPFDDAFITKLNGQLPTLKTLRVLFAQREDFDKASFEKLNLPALEELSLRIRSSRKAVPHSAWGRDIHFSLSGCPQLKKLALLPLYADRIDLSGVTSAKNPRLESVNLSGGMRELVTPALSHEHELTLEVEALDKITVPQGATKKAHASFVDYTSRGDEGHAGGNLPVRFSDLDYDYLLDHFASVSGFCVSTPPSKYRPRSDERAIWFGFNILDFSGEQWRDFKGVVYLHGLERSRTGSERIDYLDFGHLRLTNLSTTSLRVNPGCVVKNVPEGMRIYYSSIGSPY
;
A
#
# COMPACT_ATOMS: atom_id res chain seq x y z
N MET A 1 -15.88 5.98 -76.82
CA MET A 1 -14.58 5.47 -77.33
C MET A 1 -13.50 5.71 -76.27
N LYS A 2 -12.48 4.84 -76.18
CA LYS A 2 -11.14 5.12 -75.57
C LYS A 2 -10.18 5.48 -76.73
N PRO A 3 -9.08 6.26 -76.57
CA PRO A 3 -7.90 6.00 -75.71
C PRO A 3 -7.55 7.19 -74.74
N LEU A 4 -6.99 6.99 -73.53
CA LEU A 4 -5.60 6.67 -73.07
C LEU A 4 -4.72 7.89 -72.71
N LEU A 5 -4.00 7.76 -71.58
CA LEU A 5 -2.94 8.65 -71.05
C LEU A 5 -1.57 8.36 -71.72
N PRO A 6 -0.55 9.24 -71.57
CA PRO A 6 0.56 8.86 -70.67
C PRO A 6 1.33 9.99 -69.94
N LEU A 7 1.57 9.79 -68.62
CA LEU A 7 2.90 9.80 -67.93
C LEU A 7 3.92 10.92 -68.25
N ARG A 8 4.33 11.82 -67.30
CA ARG A 8 5.31 11.67 -66.17
C ARG A 8 5.67 13.10 -65.63
N ARG A 9 6.49 13.42 -64.60
CA ARG A 9 7.40 12.70 -63.65
C ARG A 9 7.56 13.50 -62.31
N ILE A 10 6.95 13.10 -61.20
CA ILE A 10 7.04 13.73 -59.84
C ILE A 10 6.83 12.60 -58.79
N SER A 11 7.45 12.48 -57.61
CA SER A 11 8.68 13.05 -56.99
C SER A 11 9.11 12.16 -55.77
N PRO A 12 9.86 12.58 -54.72
CA PRO A 12 11.07 11.88 -54.26
C PRO A 12 10.90 10.71 -53.26
N ARG A 13 9.74 10.01 -53.18
CA ARG A 13 9.48 8.95 -52.17
C ARG A 13 10.36 7.70 -52.23
N LEU A 14 11.29 7.62 -53.19
CA LEU A 14 12.31 6.55 -53.30
C LEU A 14 13.68 6.97 -52.75
N PHE A 15 13.94 8.26 -52.55
CA PHE A 15 15.17 8.75 -51.91
C PHE A 15 15.12 8.54 -50.38
N THR A 16 13.90 8.44 -49.82
CA THR A 16 13.61 8.38 -48.39
C THR A 16 13.94 7.05 -47.70
N ILE A 17 14.40 6.03 -48.44
CA ILE A 17 14.55 4.65 -47.95
C ILE A 17 15.99 4.13 -48.02
N LEU A 18 16.85 4.68 -48.90
CA LEU A 18 18.19 4.11 -49.15
C LEU A 18 19.34 4.79 -48.40
N THR A 19 19.21 6.05 -48.00
CA THR A 19 20.22 6.81 -47.22
C THR A 19 19.99 6.76 -45.70
N MET A 20 19.22 5.77 -45.23
CA MET A 20 19.00 5.49 -43.79
C MET A 20 19.89 4.36 -43.25
N THR A 21 20.73 3.72 -44.09
CA THR A 21 21.44 2.48 -43.72
C THR A 21 22.94 2.45 -44.04
N LEU A 22 23.50 3.46 -44.73
CA LEU A 22 24.95 3.63 -44.82
C LEU A 22 25.44 4.62 -43.77
N LEU A 23 26.18 4.10 -42.78
CA LEU A 23 27.24 4.80 -42.03
C LEU A 23 26.77 6.08 -41.30
N GLY A 24 26.37 6.06 -40.02
CA GLY A 24 26.70 5.07 -38.99
C GLY A 24 28.12 5.29 -38.45
N LEU A 25 28.26 5.49 -37.13
CA LEU A 25 29.48 5.88 -36.39
C LEU A 25 29.91 7.37 -36.49
N THR A 26 29.25 8.24 -35.72
CA THR A 26 29.83 9.24 -34.79
C THR A 26 28.68 10.14 -34.27
N ALA A 27 28.08 9.91 -33.09
CA ALA A 27 28.58 9.98 -31.71
C ALA A 27 28.44 11.38 -31.07
N CYS A 28 27.93 11.41 -29.83
CA CYS A 28 27.92 12.55 -28.88
C CYS A 28 27.16 13.83 -29.29
N GLN A 29 25.81 13.77 -29.33
CA GLN A 29 25.03 14.96 -28.97
C GLN A 29 25.13 15.18 -27.44
N ARG A 30 26.02 16.08 -27.01
CA ARG A 30 25.96 16.63 -25.64
C ARG A 30 24.72 17.52 -25.53
N VAL A 31 23.80 17.18 -24.63
CA VAL A 31 22.78 18.13 -24.16
C VAL A 31 23.51 19.13 -23.25
N TYR A 32 23.73 20.34 -23.75
CA TYR A 32 24.09 21.47 -22.91
C TYR A 32 22.81 22.01 -22.26
N GLU A 33 22.75 22.00 -20.93
CA GLU A 33 21.86 22.92 -20.21
C GLU A 33 22.41 24.34 -20.36
N PRO A 34 21.54 25.37 -20.53
CA PRO A 34 22.00 26.73 -20.74
C PRO A 34 22.60 27.30 -19.46
N LEU A 35 23.81 27.85 -19.56
CA LEU A 35 24.36 28.73 -18.54
C LEU A 35 23.41 29.92 -18.27
N PRO A 36 23.32 30.43 -17.03
CA PRO A 36 22.56 31.63 -16.73
C PRO A 36 23.04 32.80 -17.60
N LYS A 37 22.10 33.58 -18.16
CA LYS A 37 22.45 34.77 -18.94
C LYS A 37 22.99 35.87 -18.01
N GLY A 38 24.28 36.14 -18.12
CA GLY A 38 24.87 37.47 -17.93
C GLY A 38 25.34 37.96 -19.30
N ASP A 39 25.14 39.24 -19.61
CA ASP A 39 25.17 39.71 -21.00
C ASP A 39 26.58 39.83 -21.61
N SER A 40 26.68 39.46 -22.89
CA SER A 40 27.83 39.69 -23.75
C SER A 40 27.77 41.08 -24.40
N PRO A 41 28.91 41.64 -24.88
CA PRO A 41 29.33 41.32 -26.24
C PRO A 41 30.84 41.13 -26.43
N ILE A 42 31.21 40.59 -27.59
CA ILE A 42 32.60 40.46 -28.07
C ILE A 42 32.91 41.63 -29.01
N THR A 43 34.08 42.26 -28.88
CA THR A 43 34.64 43.19 -29.88
C THR A 43 35.90 42.61 -30.53
N PRO A 44 35.88 42.19 -31.82
CA PRO A 44 36.93 41.38 -32.44
C PRO A 44 38.11 42.22 -33.01
N GLU A 45 38.60 43.22 -32.26
CA GLU A 45 39.65 44.14 -32.73
C GLU A 45 40.89 44.22 -31.83
N ALA A 46 40.87 43.60 -30.64
CA ALA A 46 42.06 43.38 -29.80
C ALA A 46 42.40 41.89 -29.75
N GLY A 47 43.63 41.53 -30.13
CA GLY A 47 44.11 40.14 -30.16
C GLY A 47 44.42 39.51 -28.79
N GLU A 48 43.85 40.05 -27.71
CA GLU A 48 44.09 39.57 -26.35
C GLU A 48 43.18 38.37 -26.05
N ARG A 49 43.78 37.29 -25.55
CA ARG A 49 43.01 36.22 -24.91
C ARG A 49 42.35 36.80 -23.67
N LEU A 50 41.11 36.38 -23.38
CA LEU A 50 40.49 36.59 -22.07
C LEU A 50 41.32 35.87 -21.00
N HIS A 51 42.29 36.58 -20.44
CA HIS A 51 43.11 36.12 -19.32
C HIS A 51 42.25 36.15 -18.06
N MET A 52 41.55 35.05 -17.82
CA MET A 52 40.81 34.81 -16.58
C MET A 52 41.80 34.87 -15.41
N ASP A 53 41.43 35.60 -14.36
CA ASP A 53 42.30 35.84 -13.20
C ASP A 53 42.76 34.50 -12.59
N GLN A 54 44.05 34.37 -12.32
CA GLN A 54 44.62 33.18 -11.67
C GLN A 54 44.00 32.98 -10.28
N GLY A 55 43.72 34.07 -9.56
CA GLY A 55 42.99 34.03 -8.28
C GLY A 55 41.53 33.63 -8.42
N GLU A 56 40.90 33.77 -9.60
CA GLU A 56 39.56 33.23 -9.88
C GLU A 56 39.62 31.74 -10.24
N ILE A 57 40.58 31.33 -11.07
CA ILE A 57 40.78 29.90 -11.42
C ILE A 57 41.06 29.08 -10.16
N GLU A 58 41.91 29.54 -9.25
CA GLU A 58 42.17 28.89 -7.96
C GLU A 58 40.89 28.75 -7.11
N ARG A 59 40.07 29.80 -7.03
CA ARG A 59 38.79 29.78 -6.32
C ARG A 59 37.80 28.80 -6.95
N ARG A 60 37.73 28.74 -8.28
CA ARG A 60 36.87 27.80 -9.02
C ARG A 60 37.31 26.35 -8.84
N ALA A 61 38.59 26.05 -9.02
CA ALA A 61 39.15 24.71 -8.80
C ALA A 61 38.91 24.22 -7.36
N THR A 62 39.17 25.08 -6.36
CA THR A 62 38.89 24.79 -4.94
C THR A 62 37.39 24.59 -4.68
N GLY A 63 36.53 25.37 -5.33
CA GLY A 63 35.08 25.20 -5.31
C GLY A 63 34.65 23.85 -5.86
N TYR A 64 35.16 23.44 -7.02
CA TYR A 64 34.86 22.15 -7.64
C TYR A 64 35.36 20.96 -6.81
N ILE A 65 36.52 21.06 -6.15
CA ILE A 65 36.99 20.05 -5.18
C ILE A 65 35.98 19.88 -4.04
N ARG A 66 35.56 20.99 -3.39
CA ARG A 66 34.56 20.98 -2.29
C ARG A 66 33.18 20.52 -2.76
N GLN A 67 32.85 20.68 -4.04
CA GLN A 67 31.61 20.22 -4.67
C GLN A 67 31.70 18.77 -5.22
N LEU A 68 32.79 18.03 -4.96
CA LEU A 68 33.03 16.66 -5.45
C LEU A 68 33.01 16.53 -6.99
N SER A 69 33.39 17.61 -7.69
CA SER A 69 33.37 17.76 -9.15
C SER A 69 34.79 17.69 -9.73
N PHE A 70 35.53 16.63 -9.41
CA PHE A 70 36.97 16.50 -9.68
C PHE A 70 37.34 16.63 -11.17
N ASP A 71 36.48 16.18 -12.09
CA ASP A 71 36.69 16.35 -13.53
C ASP A 71 36.72 17.83 -13.96
N LEU A 72 35.91 18.69 -13.32
CA LEU A 72 35.91 20.14 -13.56
C LEU A 72 37.08 20.82 -12.84
N ALA A 73 37.45 20.33 -11.64
CA ALA A 73 38.64 20.81 -10.94
C ALA A 73 39.91 20.58 -11.78
N ARG A 74 40.10 19.39 -12.37
CA ARG A 74 41.23 19.12 -13.29
C ARG A 74 41.23 20.07 -14.49
N GLN A 75 40.06 20.33 -15.10
CA GLN A 75 39.93 21.22 -16.25
C GLN A 75 40.31 22.68 -15.93
N GLU A 76 39.93 23.21 -14.77
CA GLU A 76 40.35 24.56 -14.33
C GLU A 76 41.86 24.59 -13.97
N LEU A 77 42.41 23.54 -13.36
CA LEU A 77 43.84 23.51 -12.99
C LEU A 77 44.79 23.54 -14.20
N GLU A 78 44.42 22.94 -15.34
CA GLU A 78 45.20 23.04 -16.58
C GLU A 78 45.23 24.46 -17.18
N LEU A 79 44.39 25.40 -16.69
CA LEU A 79 44.39 26.82 -17.09
C LEU A 79 45.33 27.69 -16.22
N LEU A 80 45.91 27.14 -15.14
CA LEU A 80 46.86 27.85 -14.29
C LEU A 80 48.26 27.91 -14.94
N THR A 81 48.83 29.11 -14.99
CA THR A 81 50.19 29.35 -15.50
C THR A 81 51.24 29.34 -14.40
N ASP A 82 50.88 29.63 -13.14
CA ASP A 82 51.76 29.40 -12.00
C ASP A 82 51.86 27.90 -11.70
N ARG A 83 52.97 27.32 -12.13
CA ARG A 83 53.30 25.91 -11.90
C ARG A 83 53.32 25.52 -10.42
N ARG A 84 53.78 26.38 -9.51
CA ARG A 84 53.90 26.04 -8.08
C ARG A 84 52.52 25.98 -7.42
N VAL A 85 51.64 26.94 -7.74
CA VAL A 85 50.25 26.94 -7.25
C VAL A 85 49.50 25.74 -7.84
N ARG A 86 49.59 25.52 -9.15
CA ARG A 86 48.96 24.40 -9.84
C ARG A 86 49.42 23.04 -9.32
N ASP A 87 50.72 22.77 -9.28
CA ASP A 87 51.29 21.50 -8.83
C ASP A 87 50.92 21.24 -7.33
N SER A 88 50.76 22.30 -6.51
CA SER A 88 50.23 22.20 -5.14
C SER A 88 48.73 21.85 -5.07
N LEU A 89 47.91 22.46 -5.93
CA LEU A 89 46.46 22.22 -5.99
C LEU A 89 46.12 20.83 -6.56
N HIS A 90 46.91 20.31 -7.52
CA HIS A 90 46.82 18.89 -7.89
C HIS A 90 47.07 17.99 -6.67
N GLY A 91 48.11 18.28 -5.87
CA GLY A 91 48.35 17.53 -4.63
C GLY A 91 47.19 17.60 -3.62
N VAL A 92 46.39 18.67 -3.60
CA VAL A 92 45.15 18.75 -2.79
C VAL A 92 44.04 17.91 -3.41
N LEU A 93 43.83 18.03 -4.73
CA LEU A 93 42.84 17.28 -5.50
C LEU A 93 43.07 15.76 -5.37
N ASP A 94 44.28 15.28 -5.57
CA ASP A 94 44.61 13.85 -5.54
C ASP A 94 44.30 13.24 -4.17
N ARG A 95 44.58 13.98 -3.08
CA ARG A 95 44.20 13.57 -1.71
C ARG A 95 42.69 13.61 -1.50
N ALA A 96 42.01 14.63 -2.02
CA ALA A 96 40.56 14.79 -1.93
C ALA A 96 39.82 13.66 -2.67
N GLU A 97 40.30 13.27 -3.85
CA GLU A 97 39.74 12.17 -4.64
C GLU A 97 40.06 10.80 -4.03
N THR A 98 41.30 10.58 -3.56
CA THR A 98 41.68 9.35 -2.82
C THR A 98 40.82 9.17 -1.56
N PHE A 99 40.54 10.26 -0.84
CA PHE A 99 39.63 10.26 0.31
C PHE A 99 38.19 9.91 -0.11
N ALA A 100 37.68 10.54 -1.17
CA ALA A 100 36.33 10.31 -1.66
C ALA A 100 36.11 8.86 -2.10
N ASP A 101 37.06 8.28 -2.83
CA ASP A 101 37.07 6.88 -3.25
C ASP A 101 37.15 5.87 -2.10
N ALA A 102 37.63 6.28 -0.93
CA ALA A 102 37.75 5.40 0.25
C ALA A 102 36.60 5.54 1.26
N HIS A 103 35.93 6.70 1.32
CA HIS A 103 35.08 7.07 2.46
C HIS A 103 33.70 7.67 2.10
N LEU A 104 33.42 7.94 0.83
CA LEU A 104 32.13 8.47 0.37
C LEU A 104 31.41 7.46 -0.52
N ILE A 105 30.08 7.44 -0.45
CA ILE A 105 29.25 6.68 -1.41
C ILE A 105 29.46 7.30 -2.79
N TYR A 106 29.65 6.48 -3.83
CA TYR A 106 29.61 6.96 -5.20
C TYR A 106 28.80 6.03 -6.10
N VAL A 107 28.23 6.63 -7.15
CA VAL A 107 27.53 5.95 -8.23
C VAL A 107 28.35 5.99 -9.51
N VAL A 108 28.15 4.98 -10.35
CA VAL A 108 28.86 4.81 -11.62
C VAL A 108 27.86 4.55 -12.74
N ASP A 109 28.06 5.22 -13.87
CA ASP A 109 27.23 5.05 -15.07
C ASP A 109 27.76 3.98 -16.04
N ALA A 110 27.03 3.75 -17.12
CA ALA A 110 27.41 2.80 -18.18
C ALA A 110 28.70 3.18 -18.94
N GLN A 111 29.23 4.40 -18.78
CA GLN A 111 30.52 4.86 -19.32
C GLN A 111 31.65 4.86 -18.27
N ARG A 112 31.40 4.30 -17.08
CA ARG A 112 32.33 4.27 -15.93
C ARG A 112 32.70 5.65 -15.35
N ARG A 113 31.89 6.68 -15.62
CA ARG A 113 32.03 8.00 -14.97
C ARG A 113 31.49 7.91 -13.55
N LYS A 114 32.24 8.45 -12.58
CA LYS A 114 31.85 8.50 -11.17
C LYS A 114 31.03 9.75 -10.87
N LYS A 115 30.11 9.64 -9.90
CA LYS A 115 29.53 10.79 -9.20
C LYS A 115 29.37 10.45 -7.73
N TYR A 116 29.97 11.26 -6.86
CA TYR A 116 29.91 11.06 -5.41
C TYR A 116 28.57 11.55 -4.84
N MET A 117 28.08 10.86 -3.81
CA MET A 117 26.86 11.16 -3.03
C MET A 117 27.24 11.32 -1.55
N ASN A 118 26.37 11.93 -0.74
CA ASN A 118 26.52 12.17 0.70
C ASN A 118 27.97 12.37 1.20
N GLY A 119 28.59 13.50 0.85
CA GLY A 119 29.99 13.72 1.20
C GLY A 119 30.53 15.15 1.18
N ARG A 120 29.72 16.17 0.88
CA ARG A 120 30.20 17.58 0.85
C ARG A 120 30.67 18.05 2.23
N THR A 121 29.96 17.67 3.29
CA THR A 121 30.33 17.92 4.70
C THR A 121 31.61 17.14 5.05
N ARG A 122 31.58 15.81 4.89
CA ARG A 122 32.73 14.92 5.15
C ARG A 122 34.02 15.36 4.45
N ILE A 123 33.97 15.75 3.17
CA ILE A 123 35.17 16.20 2.45
C ILE A 123 35.62 17.62 2.85
N ALA A 124 34.70 18.53 3.15
CA ALA A 124 35.05 19.84 3.70
C ALA A 124 35.75 19.68 5.07
N TYR A 125 35.19 18.86 5.95
CA TYR A 125 35.77 18.54 7.25
C TYR A 125 37.15 17.90 7.12
N TYR A 126 37.32 16.91 6.23
CA TYR A 126 38.61 16.28 5.96
C TYR A 126 39.65 17.27 5.41
N LEU A 127 39.26 18.16 4.50
CA LEU A 127 40.17 19.18 3.93
C LEU A 127 40.58 20.25 4.95
N GLU A 128 39.82 20.44 6.02
CA GLU A 128 40.11 21.38 7.11
C GLU A 128 40.87 20.73 8.28
N HIS A 129 40.54 19.49 8.64
CA HIS A 129 41.02 18.82 9.86
C HIS A 129 41.99 17.65 9.61
N GLY A 130 42.00 17.07 8.40
CA GLY A 130 42.84 15.92 8.04
C GLY A 130 42.36 14.54 8.51
N PHE A 131 41.20 14.44 9.17
CA PHE A 131 40.60 13.19 9.65
C PHE A 131 39.06 13.18 9.48
N ILE A 132 38.39 12.11 9.94
CA ILE A 132 36.94 11.90 9.84
C ILE A 132 36.29 11.95 11.22
N SER A 133 35.19 12.70 11.36
CA SER A 133 34.28 12.62 12.51
C SER A 133 33.31 11.44 12.35
N SER A 134 33.31 10.50 13.31
CA SER A 134 32.37 9.36 13.33
C SER A 134 31.09 9.64 14.14
N TYR A 135 30.81 10.91 14.44
CA TYR A 135 29.56 11.38 15.06
C TYR A 135 28.51 11.82 14.03
N GLU A 136 28.87 11.88 12.75
CA GLU A 136 28.03 12.37 11.63
C GLU A 136 27.40 11.22 10.80
N ASP A 137 27.49 9.98 11.30
CA ASP A 137 27.06 8.77 10.58
C ASP A 137 25.56 8.49 10.79
N ASP A 138 24.73 8.93 9.84
CA ASP A 138 23.29 8.62 9.81
C ASP A 138 23.00 7.11 9.87
N THR A 139 22.09 6.72 10.76
CA THR A 139 21.61 5.33 10.85
C THR A 139 20.65 4.94 9.71
N SER A 140 20.15 5.92 8.96
CA SER A 140 19.16 5.74 7.91
C SER A 140 19.67 6.36 6.60
N LEU A 141 19.97 5.54 5.60
CA LEU A 141 20.40 6.01 4.28
C LEU A 141 19.22 5.99 3.30
N ILE A 142 18.96 7.12 2.65
CA ILE A 142 17.85 7.28 1.70
C ILE A 142 18.43 7.83 0.38
N LEU A 143 18.43 6.98 -0.65
CA LEU A 143 19.03 7.22 -1.96
C LEU A 143 17.92 7.17 -3.03
N LEU A 144 17.37 8.33 -3.41
CA LEU A 144 16.19 8.41 -4.29
C LEU A 144 16.57 8.62 -5.77
N THR A 145 15.75 8.16 -6.70
CA THR A 145 15.94 8.48 -8.13
C THR A 145 15.65 9.97 -8.36
N LEU A 146 16.50 10.66 -9.13
CA LEU A 146 16.14 11.96 -9.70
C LEU A 146 15.15 11.78 -10.86
N GLU A 147 13.90 12.22 -10.66
CA GLU A 147 12.91 12.36 -11.74
C GLU A 147 13.03 13.75 -12.38
N GLY A 148 13.81 13.83 -13.47
CA GLY A 148 14.02 15.04 -14.26
C GLY A 148 15.25 15.85 -13.85
N ASN A 149 15.42 17.01 -14.50
CA ASN A 149 16.65 17.83 -14.43
C ASN A 149 16.69 18.82 -13.24
N ASN A 150 15.69 18.83 -12.35
CA ASN A 150 15.60 19.86 -11.31
C ASN A 150 16.51 19.55 -10.11
N TYR A 151 17.69 20.20 -10.07
CA TYR A 151 18.68 20.10 -9.00
C TYR A 151 18.28 20.75 -7.65
N SER A 152 17.00 21.00 -7.39
CA SER A 152 16.52 21.59 -6.13
C SER A 152 16.57 20.56 -5.00
N GLN A 153 17.74 20.42 -4.38
CA GLN A 153 17.98 19.50 -3.27
C GLN A 153 17.13 19.89 -2.05
N SER A 154 16.51 18.90 -1.40
CA SER A 154 15.99 19.05 -0.04
C SER A 154 17.01 18.45 0.94
N GLU A 155 17.20 19.09 2.09
CA GLU A 155 18.15 18.62 3.10
C GLU A 155 17.76 17.21 3.59
N GLY A 156 18.76 16.35 3.82
CA GLY A 156 18.54 14.96 4.22
C GLY A 156 18.04 14.02 3.12
N ARG A 157 18.16 14.37 1.83
CA ARG A 157 17.85 13.47 0.69
C ARG A 157 18.97 13.46 -0.35
N ASP A 158 19.66 12.33 -0.45
CA ASP A 158 20.58 12.05 -1.55
C ASP A 158 19.84 11.48 -2.75
N TYR A 159 20.38 11.78 -3.94
CA TYR A 159 19.75 11.43 -5.19
C TYR A 159 20.69 10.70 -6.16
N VAL A 160 20.27 9.52 -6.59
CA VAL A 160 20.84 8.69 -7.64
C VAL A 160 20.34 9.23 -9.01
N PRO A 161 21.24 9.70 -9.89
CA PRO A 161 20.88 10.01 -11.28
C PRO A 161 20.35 8.76 -12.02
N ARG A 162 19.36 8.97 -12.88
CA ARG A 162 18.61 7.88 -13.54
C ARG A 162 19.46 6.97 -14.44
N ASP A 163 20.62 7.43 -14.88
CA ASP A 163 21.58 6.76 -15.78
C ASP A 163 22.65 5.91 -15.05
N MET A 164 22.63 5.88 -13.71
CA MET A 164 23.58 5.11 -12.90
C MET A 164 23.22 3.62 -12.82
N VAL A 165 24.24 2.76 -12.90
CA VAL A 165 24.10 1.29 -12.97
C VAL A 165 24.68 0.56 -11.76
N GLU A 166 25.60 1.18 -11.01
CA GLU A 166 26.23 0.62 -9.81
C GLU A 166 26.30 1.67 -8.68
N ILE A 167 26.14 1.22 -7.43
CA ILE A 167 26.46 1.98 -6.20
C ILE A 167 27.64 1.30 -5.50
N HIS A 168 28.61 2.08 -5.02
CA HIS A 168 29.81 1.63 -4.32
C HIS A 168 29.93 2.26 -2.93
N ASN A 169 30.86 1.75 -2.10
CA ASN A 169 31.22 2.27 -0.77
C ASN A 169 30.12 2.34 0.31
N LEU A 170 28.98 1.66 0.14
CA LEU A 170 27.98 1.51 1.22
C LEU A 170 28.58 0.86 2.49
N SER A 171 29.56 -0.02 2.33
CA SER A 171 30.35 -0.62 3.41
C SER A 171 31.04 0.38 4.35
N ALA A 172 31.28 1.62 3.91
CA ALA A 172 31.84 2.70 4.74
C ALA A 172 30.86 3.27 5.77
N TYR A 173 29.59 2.82 5.77
CA TYR A 173 28.53 3.27 6.66
C TYR A 173 27.98 2.08 7.52
N PRO A 174 28.83 1.35 8.27
CA PRO A 174 28.47 0.09 8.91
C PRO A 174 27.43 0.21 10.04
N ARG A 175 27.06 1.44 10.43
CA ARG A 175 26.01 1.75 11.43
C ARG A 175 24.60 1.82 10.84
N THR A 176 24.44 1.86 9.52
CA THR A 176 23.12 1.96 8.88
C THR A 176 22.22 0.78 9.26
N THR A 177 21.06 1.06 9.83
CA THR A 177 20.00 0.09 10.17
C THR A 177 18.93 0.02 9.08
N ASP A 178 18.71 1.12 8.36
CA ASP A 178 17.62 1.28 7.41
C ASP A 178 18.16 1.87 6.10
N LEU A 179 17.93 1.19 4.98
CA LEU A 179 18.36 1.60 3.65
C LEU A 179 17.17 1.63 2.70
N GLU A 180 16.84 2.82 2.17
CA GLU A 180 15.91 2.97 1.05
C GLU A 180 16.67 3.38 -0.22
N ILE A 181 16.46 2.63 -1.30
CA ILE A 181 17.01 2.90 -2.63
C ILE A 181 15.86 2.97 -3.64
N SER A 182 15.87 4.01 -4.47
CA SER A 182 15.16 4.03 -5.74
C SER A 182 16.19 4.13 -6.87
N GLY A 183 16.10 3.27 -7.89
CA GLY A 183 17.25 3.01 -8.75
C GLY A 183 16.92 2.41 -10.12
N ALA A 184 16.33 3.22 -10.99
CA ALA A 184 15.73 2.81 -12.27
C ALA A 184 16.66 2.09 -13.26
N GLN A 185 17.99 2.19 -13.14
CA GLN A 185 18.96 1.51 -14.00
C GLN A 185 20.00 0.67 -13.24
N LEU A 186 19.89 0.52 -11.92
CA LEU A 186 20.83 -0.26 -11.12
C LEU A 186 20.83 -1.74 -11.53
N GLU A 187 21.99 -2.26 -11.90
CA GLU A 187 22.21 -3.68 -12.21
C GLU A 187 22.72 -4.46 -11.00
N ARG A 188 23.47 -3.79 -10.13
CA ARG A 188 24.10 -4.38 -8.94
C ARG A 188 24.05 -3.45 -7.74
N LEU A 189 23.83 -4.06 -6.59
CA LEU A 189 23.84 -3.40 -5.29
C LEU A 189 24.58 -4.29 -4.28
N ASP A 190 25.78 -3.87 -3.88
CA ASP A 190 26.59 -4.57 -2.88
C ASP A 190 26.33 -3.97 -1.50
N LEU A 191 25.74 -4.76 -0.61
CA LEU A 191 25.42 -4.36 0.77
C LEU A 191 26.38 -5.00 1.79
N ARG A 192 27.46 -5.64 1.32
CA ARG A 192 28.43 -6.27 2.21
C ARG A 192 29.10 -5.23 3.11
N GLY A 193 29.43 -5.61 4.34
CA GLY A 193 29.82 -4.68 5.40
C GLY A 193 28.67 -3.97 6.14
N LEU A 194 27.44 -3.90 5.60
CA LEU A 194 26.27 -3.34 6.32
C LEU A 194 25.71 -4.32 7.38
N ARG A 195 26.53 -4.58 8.40
CA ARG A 195 26.25 -5.55 9.47
C ARG A 195 25.09 -5.14 10.38
N SER A 196 24.86 -3.83 10.51
CA SER A 196 23.77 -3.26 11.32
C SER A 196 22.41 -3.27 10.62
N LEU A 197 22.35 -3.59 9.32
CA LEU A 197 21.16 -3.43 8.50
C LEU A 197 20.01 -4.34 8.97
N ARG A 198 18.85 -3.72 9.21
CA ARG A 198 17.59 -4.34 9.67
C ARG A 198 16.49 -4.25 8.63
N LYS A 199 16.49 -3.19 7.82
CA LYS A 199 15.48 -2.92 6.80
C LYS A 199 16.11 -2.50 5.48
N LEU A 200 15.64 -3.12 4.40
CA LEU A 200 15.95 -2.75 3.02
C LEU A 200 14.66 -2.41 2.28
N VAL A 201 14.62 -1.29 1.58
CA VAL A 201 13.52 -0.87 0.71
C VAL A 201 14.08 -0.57 -0.68
N VAL A 202 13.54 -1.20 -1.73
CA VAL A 202 13.96 -1.02 -3.13
C VAL A 202 12.76 -0.72 -4.01
N LYS A 203 12.80 0.43 -4.69
CA LYS A 203 11.70 0.95 -5.52
C LYS A 203 12.15 1.19 -6.95
N GLY A 204 11.35 0.76 -7.92
CA GLY A 204 11.53 1.02 -9.35
C GLY A 204 12.93 0.64 -9.83
N ALA A 205 13.28 -0.65 -9.79
CA ALA A 205 14.59 -1.16 -10.18
C ALA A 205 14.61 -1.66 -11.64
N LYS A 206 15.81 -1.79 -12.20
CA LYS A 206 16.02 -2.46 -13.49
C LYS A 206 15.69 -3.95 -13.39
N ASP A 207 15.18 -4.51 -14.49
CA ASP A 207 14.92 -5.95 -14.63
C ASP A 207 16.22 -6.73 -14.44
N GLY A 208 16.24 -7.66 -13.49
CA GLY A 208 17.40 -8.49 -13.15
C GLY A 208 18.43 -7.89 -12.19
N LEU A 209 18.12 -6.80 -11.46
CA LEU A 209 18.98 -6.26 -10.39
C LEU A 209 19.44 -7.37 -9.42
N ILE A 210 20.74 -7.46 -9.14
CA ILE A 210 21.30 -8.38 -8.13
C ILE A 210 21.72 -7.58 -6.88
N ILE A 211 21.18 -7.96 -5.72
CA ILE A 211 21.53 -7.43 -4.40
C ILE A 211 22.29 -8.48 -3.61
N ASP A 212 23.47 -8.12 -3.09
CA ASP A 212 24.27 -9.00 -2.22
C ASP A 212 24.29 -8.47 -0.78
N ALA A 213 23.43 -9.04 0.07
CA ALA A 213 23.31 -8.76 1.50
C ALA A 213 23.86 -9.91 2.36
N SER A 214 24.90 -10.60 1.86
CA SER A 214 25.51 -11.76 2.50
C SER A 214 26.17 -11.45 3.87
N ASP A 215 26.54 -10.21 4.15
CA ASP A 215 27.09 -9.76 5.45
C ASP A 215 26.08 -9.05 6.38
N SER A 216 24.77 -9.11 6.08
CA SER A 216 23.72 -8.44 6.87
C SER A 216 22.90 -9.43 7.74
N PRO A 217 23.47 -9.98 8.84
CA PRO A 217 22.80 -11.00 9.67
C PRO A 217 21.56 -10.50 10.42
N LEU A 218 21.41 -9.17 10.56
CA LEU A 218 20.32 -8.53 11.29
C LEU A 218 19.12 -8.16 10.42
N LEU A 219 19.14 -8.44 9.11
CA LEU A 219 18.08 -8.05 8.17
C LEU A 219 16.75 -8.76 8.49
N ARG A 220 15.72 -7.96 8.81
CA ARG A 220 14.38 -8.42 9.25
C ARG A 220 13.23 -8.00 8.34
N GLU A 221 13.36 -6.92 7.58
CA GLU A 221 12.36 -6.51 6.60
C GLU A 221 13.00 -6.17 5.26
N ILE A 222 12.43 -6.70 4.17
CA ILE A 222 12.80 -6.38 2.80
C ILE A 222 11.52 -5.97 2.08
N GLN A 223 11.47 -4.75 1.55
CA GLN A 223 10.36 -4.23 0.76
C GLN A 223 10.81 -3.99 -0.69
N LEU A 224 10.10 -4.58 -1.65
CA LEU A 224 10.39 -4.52 -3.08
C LEU A 224 9.16 -4.00 -3.83
N THR A 225 9.31 -2.93 -4.62
CA THR A 225 8.22 -2.33 -5.39
C THR A 225 8.67 -2.04 -6.81
N GLY A 226 8.07 -2.68 -7.80
CA GLY A 226 8.46 -2.52 -9.21
C GLY A 226 9.90 -2.95 -9.49
N THR A 227 10.26 -4.17 -9.09
CA THR A 227 11.63 -4.71 -9.20
C THR A 227 11.63 -6.08 -9.90
N PRO A 228 11.44 -6.13 -11.23
CA PRO A 228 11.31 -7.40 -11.95
C PRO A 228 12.59 -8.24 -11.96
N ASN A 229 12.41 -9.57 -11.91
CA ASN A 229 13.44 -10.62 -11.85
C ASN A 229 14.60 -10.38 -10.86
N LEU A 230 14.39 -9.55 -9.83
CA LEU A 230 15.41 -9.20 -8.84
C LEU A 230 15.98 -10.44 -8.14
N GLY A 231 17.29 -10.47 -7.96
CA GLY A 231 18.04 -11.48 -7.22
C GLY A 231 18.50 -10.97 -5.85
N LEU A 232 18.20 -11.73 -4.79
CA LEU A 232 18.66 -11.51 -3.42
C LEU A 232 19.66 -12.61 -3.02
N ARG A 233 20.79 -12.20 -2.45
CA ARG A 233 21.64 -13.07 -1.62
C ARG A 233 21.58 -12.57 -0.19
N LEU A 234 21.20 -13.45 0.74
CA LEU A 234 21.01 -13.11 2.15
C LEU A 234 22.03 -13.84 3.03
N HIS A 235 22.45 -13.20 4.13
CA HIS A 235 23.22 -13.88 5.18
C HIS A 235 22.45 -15.12 5.70
N PRO A 236 23.05 -16.31 5.87
CA PRO A 236 22.32 -17.56 6.16
C PRO A 236 21.45 -17.58 7.44
N SER A 237 21.66 -16.66 8.38
CA SER A 237 20.83 -16.47 9.57
C SER A 237 19.68 -15.47 9.41
N ALA A 238 19.62 -14.72 8.31
CA ALA A 238 18.58 -13.73 8.07
C ALA A 238 17.23 -14.44 7.89
N ARG A 239 16.19 -13.94 8.55
CA ARG A 239 14.82 -14.47 8.43
C ARG A 239 13.88 -13.29 8.21
N PRO A 240 13.85 -12.73 6.99
CA PRO A 240 13.12 -11.50 6.73
C PRO A 240 11.62 -11.75 6.59
N LYS A 241 10.85 -10.73 6.97
CA LYS A 241 9.57 -10.41 6.36
C LYS A 241 9.86 -9.85 4.96
N LEU A 242 9.47 -10.58 3.93
CA LEU A 242 9.62 -10.17 2.53
C LEU A 242 8.29 -9.63 1.99
N ILE A 243 8.31 -8.38 1.52
CA ILE A 243 7.17 -7.70 0.91
C ILE A 243 7.54 -7.40 -0.55
N VAL A 244 6.71 -7.83 -1.48
CA VAL A 244 6.91 -7.65 -2.93
C VAL A 244 5.64 -7.10 -3.55
N SER A 245 5.77 -6.04 -4.33
CA SER A 245 4.65 -5.31 -4.92
C SER A 245 4.88 -5.00 -6.41
N GLY A 246 3.84 -5.17 -7.24
CA GLY A 246 3.80 -4.73 -8.64
C GLY A 246 4.99 -5.19 -9.51
N SER A 247 5.35 -6.47 -9.44
CA SER A 247 6.60 -7.00 -10.00
C SER A 247 6.39 -8.39 -10.65
N TYR A 248 7.30 -8.82 -11.52
CA TYR A 248 7.28 -10.16 -12.12
C TYR A 248 8.60 -10.91 -11.96
N PHE A 249 8.53 -12.24 -11.82
CA PHE A 249 9.70 -13.10 -11.55
C PHE A 249 9.68 -14.42 -12.33
N ALA A 250 10.84 -14.80 -12.87
CA ALA A 250 11.00 -16.06 -13.58
C ALA A 250 10.78 -17.27 -12.64
N SER A 251 11.28 -17.17 -11.39
CA SER A 251 10.98 -18.03 -10.24
C SER A 251 11.30 -17.26 -8.96
N LEU A 252 10.48 -17.40 -7.90
CA LEU A 252 10.71 -16.74 -6.61
C LEU A 252 11.94 -17.23 -5.83
N GLN A 253 12.60 -18.30 -6.27
CA GLN A 253 13.93 -18.69 -5.75
C GLN A 253 14.94 -17.55 -5.82
N SER A 254 14.83 -16.65 -6.81
CA SER A 254 15.71 -15.47 -6.91
C SER A 254 15.62 -14.55 -5.69
N LEU A 255 14.48 -14.54 -4.97
CA LEU A 255 14.26 -13.71 -3.77
C LEU A 255 14.58 -14.43 -2.45
N ALA A 256 15.24 -15.59 -2.47
CA ALA A 256 15.57 -16.38 -1.28
C ALA A 256 14.36 -16.65 -0.35
N VAL A 257 13.17 -16.88 -0.92
CA VAL A 257 11.91 -17.12 -0.18
C VAL A 257 11.94 -18.33 0.75
N GLU A 258 12.88 -19.25 0.54
CA GLU A 258 13.25 -20.36 1.42
C GLU A 258 13.72 -19.91 2.82
N GLN A 259 14.15 -18.66 2.98
CA GLN A 259 14.60 -18.07 4.25
C GLN A 259 13.57 -17.12 4.87
N ALA A 260 12.47 -16.79 4.18
CA ALA A 260 11.48 -15.84 4.67
C ALA A 260 10.71 -16.38 5.89
N SER A 261 10.44 -15.52 6.87
CA SER A 261 9.54 -15.82 7.99
C SER A 261 8.09 -15.49 7.68
N SER A 262 7.88 -14.45 6.86
CA SER A 262 6.58 -13.96 6.41
C SER A 262 6.70 -13.46 4.98
N LEU A 263 5.72 -13.75 4.13
CA LEU A 263 5.75 -13.44 2.71
C LEU A 263 4.49 -12.70 2.28
N TYR A 264 4.67 -11.52 1.68
CA TYR A 264 3.62 -10.64 1.18
C TYR A 264 3.85 -10.40 -0.32
N LEU A 265 2.93 -10.81 -1.19
CA LEU A 265 3.02 -10.69 -2.65
C LEU A 265 1.79 -9.98 -3.22
N ASP A 266 1.88 -8.67 -3.48
CA ASP A 266 0.80 -7.87 -4.09
C ASP A 266 1.09 -7.53 -5.55
N ASN A 267 0.10 -7.72 -6.43
CA ASN A 267 0.22 -7.55 -7.88
C ASN A 267 1.46 -8.27 -8.49
N VAL A 268 1.80 -9.46 -8.00
CA VAL A 268 2.97 -10.25 -8.42
C VAL A 268 2.61 -11.30 -9.48
N ARG A 269 3.44 -11.43 -10.53
CA ARG A 269 3.27 -12.43 -11.61
C ARG A 269 4.50 -13.31 -11.79
N LEU A 270 4.30 -14.61 -12.03
CA LEU A 270 5.35 -15.62 -12.13
C LEU A 270 5.38 -16.29 -13.50
N ARG A 271 6.57 -16.67 -13.97
CA ARG A 271 6.72 -17.57 -15.14
C ARG A 271 6.69 -19.04 -14.71
N ASP A 272 7.49 -19.40 -13.71
CA ASP A 272 7.36 -20.64 -12.95
C ASP A 272 6.44 -20.40 -11.75
N ILE A 273 5.25 -20.96 -11.84
CA ILE A 273 4.09 -20.69 -10.99
C ILE A 273 4.18 -21.45 -9.64
N ASP A 274 5.13 -22.37 -9.46
CA ASP A 274 5.25 -23.10 -8.20
C ASP A 274 5.84 -22.22 -7.08
N LEU A 275 4.97 -21.49 -6.38
CA LEU A 275 5.30 -20.70 -5.18
C LEU A 275 5.60 -21.61 -3.99
N LEU A 276 4.69 -22.55 -3.70
CA LEU A 276 4.66 -23.26 -2.42
C LEU A 276 5.77 -24.30 -2.27
N GLY A 277 6.32 -24.83 -3.37
CA GLY A 277 7.49 -25.71 -3.34
C GLY A 277 8.83 -25.01 -3.00
N LYS A 278 8.85 -23.68 -2.87
CA LYS A 278 10.08 -22.87 -2.71
C LYS A 278 10.17 -22.13 -1.37
N VAL A 279 9.05 -21.94 -0.68
CA VAL A 279 8.98 -21.22 0.61
C VAL A 279 9.40 -22.11 1.77
N SER A 280 9.85 -21.51 2.89
CA SER A 280 10.12 -22.26 4.11
C SER A 280 8.87 -22.98 4.63
N ARG A 281 9.02 -24.24 5.05
CA ARG A 281 7.98 -24.96 5.83
C ARG A 281 7.69 -24.33 7.20
N THR A 282 8.50 -23.37 7.64
CA THR A 282 8.34 -22.60 8.88
C THR A 282 7.71 -21.22 8.66
N LEU A 283 7.19 -20.93 7.46
CA LEU A 283 6.53 -19.65 7.18
C LEU A 283 5.31 -19.48 8.10
N THR A 284 5.21 -18.33 8.78
CA THR A 284 4.11 -18.05 9.72
C THR A 284 3.00 -17.19 9.10
N THR A 285 3.30 -16.45 8.04
CA THR A 285 2.35 -15.55 7.37
C THR A 285 2.52 -15.61 5.86
N LEU A 286 1.41 -15.79 5.15
CA LEU A 286 1.30 -15.72 3.70
C LEU A 286 0.16 -14.76 3.35
N ASP A 287 0.49 -13.68 2.63
CA ASP A 287 -0.43 -12.62 2.24
C ASP A 287 -0.25 -12.41 0.73
N ILE A 288 -1.25 -12.73 -0.10
CA ILE A 288 -1.08 -12.83 -1.56
C ILE A 288 -2.24 -12.22 -2.35
N SER A 289 -1.94 -11.54 -3.45
CA SER A 289 -2.91 -11.14 -4.47
C SER A 289 -3.05 -12.22 -5.56
N VAL A 290 -4.28 -12.58 -5.88
CA VAL A 290 -4.64 -13.36 -7.08
C VAL A 290 -5.11 -12.37 -8.13
N GLU A 291 -4.21 -11.99 -9.03
CA GLU A 291 -4.47 -10.98 -10.06
C GLU A 291 -5.17 -11.53 -11.30
N ALA A 292 -5.89 -10.65 -12.00
CA ALA A 292 -6.37 -10.93 -13.34
C ALA A 292 -5.31 -10.64 -14.41
N GLY A 293 -5.30 -11.44 -15.48
CA GLY A 293 -4.50 -11.21 -16.69
C GLY A 293 -3.00 -11.45 -16.55
N ASP A 294 -2.38 -11.90 -17.64
CA ASP A 294 -0.92 -12.04 -17.75
C ASP A 294 -0.23 -10.68 -17.92
N THR A 295 1.10 -10.67 -17.87
CA THR A 295 1.94 -9.53 -18.25
C THR A 295 3.16 -10.03 -19.02
N PHE A 296 3.65 -9.24 -19.97
CA PHE A 296 4.90 -9.54 -20.67
C PHE A 296 6.06 -8.79 -20.00
N GLY A 297 7.16 -9.50 -19.75
CA GLY A 297 8.36 -8.91 -19.16
C GLY A 297 9.19 -8.11 -20.18
N SER A 298 10.26 -7.45 -19.73
CA SER A 298 11.19 -6.76 -20.64
C SER A 298 11.97 -7.73 -21.53
N ASP A 299 12.07 -8.99 -21.08
CA ASP A 299 12.53 -10.17 -21.83
C ASP A 299 11.56 -10.65 -22.93
N GLY A 300 10.37 -10.05 -23.05
CA GLY A 300 9.32 -10.45 -23.98
C GLY A 300 8.58 -11.75 -23.61
N LEU A 301 8.83 -12.32 -22.42
CA LEU A 301 8.21 -13.57 -21.98
C LEU A 301 6.91 -13.31 -21.20
N ARG A 302 6.01 -14.30 -21.19
CA ARG A 302 4.69 -14.23 -20.54
C ARG A 302 4.75 -14.68 -19.07
N TYR A 303 4.44 -13.77 -18.16
CA TYR A 303 4.32 -13.97 -16.72
C TYR A 303 2.83 -13.98 -16.32
N ARG A 304 2.44 -14.94 -15.48
CA ARG A 304 1.03 -15.23 -15.15
C ARG A 304 0.74 -14.86 -13.69
N PRO A 305 -0.50 -14.53 -13.31
CA PRO A 305 -0.86 -14.33 -11.91
C PRO A 305 -0.63 -15.58 -11.06
N LEU A 306 -0.51 -15.39 -9.73
CA LEU A 306 -0.54 -16.47 -8.76
C LEU A 306 -1.93 -17.15 -8.79
N PRO A 307 -2.03 -18.46 -9.08
CA PRO A 307 -3.31 -19.17 -8.98
C PRO A 307 -3.64 -19.43 -7.51
N PHE A 308 -4.94 -19.48 -7.21
CA PHE A 308 -5.44 -20.00 -5.94
C PHE A 308 -6.66 -20.87 -6.21
N ASP A 309 -6.38 -22.15 -6.49
CA ASP A 309 -7.36 -23.18 -6.84
C ASP A 309 -7.22 -24.39 -5.89
N ASP A 310 -8.00 -25.44 -6.13
CA ASP A 310 -7.92 -26.70 -5.37
C ASP A 310 -6.52 -27.35 -5.38
N ALA A 311 -5.73 -27.18 -6.44
CA ALA A 311 -4.37 -27.73 -6.50
C ALA A 311 -3.40 -26.88 -5.66
N PHE A 312 -3.59 -25.56 -5.62
CA PHE A 312 -2.89 -24.66 -4.70
C PHE A 312 -3.23 -24.98 -3.24
N ILE A 313 -4.53 -25.15 -2.89
CA ILE A 313 -4.96 -25.54 -1.54
C ILE A 313 -4.37 -26.90 -1.13
N THR A 314 -4.36 -27.88 -2.04
CA THR A 314 -3.77 -29.20 -1.78
C THR A 314 -2.28 -29.11 -1.46
N LYS A 315 -1.52 -28.28 -2.19
CA LYS A 315 -0.12 -27.98 -1.89
C LYS A 315 0.05 -27.24 -0.56
N LEU A 316 -0.78 -26.23 -0.32
CA LEU A 316 -0.73 -25.35 0.85
C LEU A 316 -0.83 -26.15 2.16
N ASN A 317 -1.83 -27.04 2.25
CA ASN A 317 -2.03 -27.96 3.37
C ASN A 317 -0.81 -28.84 3.65
N GLY A 318 -0.14 -29.35 2.60
CA GLY A 318 0.99 -30.27 2.71
C GLY A 318 2.35 -29.59 2.93
N GLN A 319 2.49 -28.31 2.57
CA GLN A 319 3.78 -27.61 2.54
C GLN A 319 3.94 -26.56 3.65
N LEU A 320 2.86 -25.93 4.14
CA LEU A 320 2.91 -24.87 5.17
C LEU A 320 2.13 -25.21 6.46
N PRO A 321 2.48 -26.30 7.19
CA PRO A 321 1.75 -26.72 8.39
C PRO A 321 1.88 -25.74 9.58
N THR A 322 2.86 -24.83 9.58
CA THR A 322 3.06 -23.81 10.63
C THR A 322 2.37 -22.48 10.34
N LEU A 323 1.60 -22.37 9.25
CA LEU A 323 1.01 -21.11 8.82
C LEU A 323 -0.03 -20.62 9.84
N LYS A 324 0.21 -19.44 10.43
CA LYS A 324 -0.66 -18.80 11.42
C LYS A 324 -1.61 -17.77 10.80
N THR A 325 -1.18 -17.12 9.73
CA THR A 325 -1.97 -16.11 9.02
C THR A 325 -1.98 -16.40 7.53
N LEU A 326 -3.18 -16.57 6.96
CA LEU A 326 -3.39 -16.66 5.52
C LEU A 326 -4.31 -15.52 5.09
N ARG A 327 -3.82 -14.66 4.18
CA ARG A 327 -4.63 -13.64 3.52
C ARG A 327 -4.54 -13.79 2.01
N VAL A 328 -5.68 -13.67 1.34
CA VAL A 328 -5.78 -13.81 -0.11
C VAL A 328 -6.68 -12.69 -0.67
N LEU A 329 -6.13 -11.85 -1.54
CA LEU A 329 -6.83 -10.77 -2.25
C LEU A 329 -7.08 -11.16 -3.70
N PHE A 330 -8.30 -11.56 -4.03
CA PHE A 330 -8.74 -11.87 -5.39
C PHE A 330 -9.08 -10.58 -6.15
N ALA A 331 -8.52 -10.39 -7.33
CA ALA A 331 -8.86 -9.27 -8.22
C ALA A 331 -10.22 -9.47 -8.91
N GLN A 332 -10.68 -10.71 -9.05
CA GLN A 332 -11.91 -11.13 -9.74
C GLN A 332 -12.64 -12.22 -8.95
N ARG A 333 -13.98 -12.30 -9.06
CA ARG A 333 -14.80 -13.29 -8.34
C ARG A 333 -14.61 -14.70 -8.91
N GLU A 334 -14.36 -14.74 -10.21
CA GLU A 334 -14.09 -15.93 -11.01
C GLU A 334 -12.85 -16.69 -10.52
N ASP A 335 -11.89 -16.02 -9.90
CA ASP A 335 -10.73 -16.66 -9.27
C ASP A 335 -11.03 -17.16 -7.85
N PHE A 336 -11.82 -16.43 -7.07
CA PHE A 336 -12.31 -16.90 -5.76
C PHE A 336 -13.15 -18.19 -5.91
N ASP A 337 -13.97 -18.28 -6.95
CA ASP A 337 -14.84 -19.44 -7.16
C ASP A 337 -14.13 -20.73 -7.58
N LYS A 338 -12.87 -20.66 -8.05
CA LYS A 338 -12.03 -21.83 -8.36
C LYS A 338 -11.51 -22.56 -7.12
N ALA A 339 -11.71 -21.98 -5.92
CA ALA A 339 -11.19 -22.50 -4.67
C ALA A 339 -12.28 -23.19 -3.82
N SER A 340 -12.02 -24.43 -3.41
CA SER A 340 -12.81 -25.13 -2.40
C SER A 340 -12.23 -24.89 -1.00
N PHE A 341 -12.50 -23.73 -0.40
CA PHE A 341 -11.93 -23.37 0.92
C PHE A 341 -12.28 -24.34 2.06
N GLU A 342 -13.35 -25.14 1.93
CA GLU A 342 -13.64 -26.27 2.82
C GLU A 342 -12.50 -27.30 2.92
N LYS A 343 -11.65 -27.39 1.89
CA LYS A 343 -10.48 -28.28 1.84
C LYS A 343 -9.27 -27.73 2.61
N LEU A 344 -9.35 -26.54 3.22
CA LEU A 344 -8.26 -25.97 4.02
C LEU A 344 -8.00 -26.81 5.28
N ASN A 345 -6.78 -27.34 5.37
CA ASN A 345 -6.28 -28.12 6.50
C ASN A 345 -4.94 -27.54 6.97
N LEU A 346 -5.05 -26.51 7.80
CA LEU A 346 -3.94 -25.71 8.32
C LEU A 346 -4.04 -25.68 9.84
N PRO A 347 -3.47 -26.68 10.55
CA PRO A 347 -3.73 -26.91 11.97
C PRO A 347 -3.17 -25.81 12.89
N ALA A 348 -2.26 -24.97 12.40
CA ALA A 348 -1.69 -23.82 13.12
C ALA A 348 -2.37 -22.47 12.80
N LEU A 349 -3.37 -22.43 11.92
CA LEU A 349 -3.96 -21.20 11.42
C LEU A 349 -4.78 -20.48 12.50
N GLU A 350 -4.40 -19.24 12.82
CA GLU A 350 -5.07 -18.35 13.78
C GLU A 350 -5.91 -17.26 13.09
N GLU A 351 -5.53 -16.84 11.87
CA GLU A 351 -6.22 -15.81 11.09
C GLU A 351 -6.39 -16.24 9.61
N LEU A 352 -7.64 -16.20 9.13
CA LEU A 352 -8.00 -16.38 7.72
C LEU A 352 -8.72 -15.14 7.20
N SER A 353 -8.16 -14.50 6.16
CA SER A 353 -8.79 -13.38 5.46
C SER A 353 -8.90 -13.67 3.97
N LEU A 354 -10.12 -13.84 3.46
CA LEU A 354 -10.40 -13.99 2.04
C LEU A 354 -11.08 -12.71 1.55
N ARG A 355 -10.42 -12.00 0.63
CA ARG A 355 -10.84 -10.67 0.19
C ARG A 355 -11.04 -10.61 -1.32
N ILE A 356 -12.13 -10.04 -1.81
CA ILE A 356 -12.27 -9.65 -3.23
C ILE A 356 -12.00 -8.14 -3.35
N ARG A 357 -11.31 -7.72 -4.41
CA ARG A 357 -10.97 -6.31 -4.66
C ARG A 357 -12.24 -5.50 -4.91
N SER A 358 -12.64 -4.69 -3.94
CA SER A 358 -13.92 -3.98 -3.96
C SER A 358 -14.03 -2.95 -5.09
N SER A 359 -15.08 -3.07 -5.89
CA SER A 359 -15.55 -2.05 -6.83
C SER A 359 -15.92 -0.74 -6.09
N ARG A 360 -15.76 0.41 -6.77
CA ARG A 360 -16.35 1.72 -6.34
C ARG A 360 -17.82 1.89 -6.77
N LYS A 361 -18.38 0.93 -7.51
CA LYS A 361 -19.79 0.86 -7.93
C LYS A 361 -20.46 -0.31 -7.22
N ALA A 362 -21.73 -0.14 -6.84
CA ALA A 362 -22.59 -1.23 -6.37
C ALA A 362 -22.54 -2.43 -7.33
N VAL A 363 -22.55 -3.64 -6.78
CA VAL A 363 -22.44 -4.88 -7.58
C VAL A 363 -23.85 -5.39 -7.88
N PRO A 364 -24.31 -5.34 -9.16
CA PRO A 364 -25.67 -5.75 -9.49
C PRO A 364 -25.87 -7.23 -9.16
N HIS A 365 -27.07 -7.58 -8.69
CA HIS A 365 -27.41 -8.93 -8.23
C HIS A 365 -27.12 -10.02 -9.28
N SER A 366 -27.27 -9.71 -10.57
CA SER A 366 -26.93 -10.58 -11.70
C SER A 366 -25.43 -10.85 -11.90
N ALA A 367 -24.55 -10.24 -11.08
CA ALA A 367 -23.11 -10.43 -11.06
C ALA A 367 -22.61 -10.93 -9.69
N TRP A 368 -23.53 -11.37 -8.81
CA TRP A 368 -23.17 -12.10 -7.60
C TRP A 368 -22.72 -13.51 -7.97
N GLY A 369 -21.80 -14.08 -7.18
CA GLY A 369 -21.30 -15.43 -7.42
C GLY A 369 -22.15 -16.51 -6.74
N ARG A 370 -21.73 -17.77 -6.88
CA ARG A 370 -22.39 -18.91 -6.23
C ARG A 370 -22.49 -18.76 -4.71
N ASP A 371 -23.46 -19.48 -4.15
CA ASP A 371 -23.58 -19.79 -2.73
C ASP A 371 -22.27 -20.33 -2.16
N ILE A 372 -22.03 -19.99 -0.88
CA ILE A 372 -20.75 -20.22 -0.21
C ILE A 372 -21.00 -20.96 1.09
N HIS A 373 -20.44 -22.17 1.22
CA HIS A 373 -20.39 -22.89 2.49
C HIS A 373 -18.98 -22.83 3.08
N PHE A 374 -18.89 -22.70 4.41
CA PHE A 374 -17.66 -22.87 5.15
C PHE A 374 -17.86 -23.85 6.31
N SER A 375 -16.96 -24.82 6.40
CA SER A 375 -16.91 -25.79 7.50
C SER A 375 -15.59 -25.81 8.27
N LEU A 376 -14.50 -25.30 7.66
CA LEU A 376 -13.17 -25.00 8.25
C LEU A 376 -12.64 -26.04 9.26
N SER A 377 -12.93 -27.32 9.02
CA SER A 377 -12.70 -28.41 9.97
C SER A 377 -11.23 -28.69 10.26
N GLY A 378 -10.34 -28.42 9.29
CA GLY A 378 -8.90 -28.52 9.43
C GLY A 378 -8.21 -27.27 10.01
N CYS A 379 -8.97 -26.31 10.55
CA CYS A 379 -8.45 -25.06 11.12
C CYS A 379 -8.85 -24.85 12.61
N PRO A 380 -8.45 -25.74 13.53
CA PRO A 380 -8.89 -25.72 14.94
C PRO A 380 -8.28 -24.61 15.80
N GLN A 381 -7.23 -23.92 15.33
CA GLN A 381 -6.62 -22.78 16.03
C GLN A 381 -7.20 -21.43 15.60
N LEU A 382 -8.16 -21.42 14.67
CA LEU A 382 -8.67 -20.20 14.04
C LEU A 382 -9.39 -19.31 15.06
N LYS A 383 -8.93 -18.07 15.18
CA LYS A 383 -9.48 -17.02 16.04
C LYS A 383 -10.24 -15.96 15.27
N LYS A 384 -9.83 -15.70 14.02
CA LYS A 384 -10.37 -14.63 13.17
C LYS A 384 -10.68 -15.14 11.78
N LEU A 385 -11.93 -14.98 11.37
CA LEU A 385 -12.40 -15.25 10.01
C LEU A 385 -12.90 -13.94 9.38
N ALA A 386 -12.31 -13.54 8.26
CA ALA A 386 -12.69 -12.34 7.51
C ALA A 386 -13.02 -12.69 6.05
N LEU A 387 -14.23 -12.34 5.60
CA LEU A 387 -14.76 -12.63 4.26
C LEU A 387 -15.27 -11.33 3.62
N LEU A 388 -14.42 -10.62 2.85
CA LEU A 388 -14.57 -9.17 2.62
C LEU A 388 -14.40 -8.70 1.17
N PRO A 389 -15.21 -7.75 0.68
CA PRO A 389 -16.59 -8.08 0.37
C PRO A 389 -16.74 -9.42 -0.37
N LEU A 390 -17.76 -10.20 -0.03
CA LEU A 390 -18.29 -11.27 -0.86
C LEU A 390 -19.69 -10.87 -1.36
N TYR A 391 -20.06 -11.43 -2.51
CA TYR A 391 -21.38 -11.22 -3.13
C TYR A 391 -21.93 -12.58 -3.58
N ALA A 392 -22.96 -13.09 -2.91
CA ALA A 392 -23.57 -14.40 -3.14
C ALA A 392 -25.02 -14.44 -2.62
N ASP A 393 -25.89 -15.29 -3.14
CA ASP A 393 -27.26 -15.41 -2.61
C ASP A 393 -27.26 -15.90 -1.15
N ARG A 394 -26.58 -17.01 -0.86
CA ARG A 394 -26.43 -17.57 0.50
C ARG A 394 -24.97 -17.67 0.93
N ILE A 395 -24.71 -17.28 2.18
CA ILE A 395 -23.47 -17.60 2.91
C ILE A 395 -23.83 -18.48 4.11
N ASP A 396 -23.33 -19.71 4.12
CA ASP A 396 -23.64 -20.74 5.11
C ASP A 396 -22.41 -21.09 5.96
N LEU A 397 -22.38 -20.57 7.19
CA LEU A 397 -21.32 -20.83 8.16
C LEU A 397 -21.72 -21.90 9.20
N SER A 398 -22.85 -22.59 9.03
CA SER A 398 -23.33 -23.60 9.99
C SER A 398 -22.34 -24.76 10.18
N GLY A 399 -21.49 -24.99 9.17
CA GLY A 399 -20.40 -25.96 9.22
C GLY A 399 -19.29 -25.58 10.20
N VAL A 400 -19.14 -24.31 10.56
CA VAL A 400 -18.19 -23.78 11.56
C VAL A 400 -18.80 -23.98 12.94
N THR A 401 -18.19 -24.84 13.76
CA THR A 401 -18.74 -25.25 15.08
C THR A 401 -17.68 -25.19 16.17
N SER A 402 -18.06 -25.02 17.44
CA SER A 402 -17.07 -25.02 18.55
C SER A 402 -16.34 -26.35 18.71
N ALA A 403 -16.83 -27.45 18.13
CA ALA A 403 -16.11 -28.74 18.09
C ALA A 403 -14.97 -28.76 17.05
N LYS A 404 -15.09 -27.96 15.98
CA LYS A 404 -14.09 -27.83 14.91
C LYS A 404 -13.18 -26.62 15.10
N ASN A 405 -13.73 -25.50 15.56
CA ASN A 405 -13.09 -24.20 15.68
C ASN A 405 -13.29 -23.64 17.12
N PRO A 406 -12.75 -24.32 18.16
CA PRO A 406 -12.97 -24.00 19.59
C PRO A 406 -12.36 -22.67 20.05
N ARG A 407 -11.73 -21.90 19.15
CA ARG A 407 -11.02 -20.64 19.44
C ARG A 407 -11.51 -19.46 18.63
N LEU A 408 -12.60 -19.61 17.86
CA LEU A 408 -13.08 -18.57 16.94
C LEU A 408 -13.74 -17.42 17.71
N GLU A 409 -12.96 -16.37 17.96
CA GLU A 409 -13.30 -15.19 18.75
C GLU A 409 -14.07 -14.14 17.92
N SER A 410 -13.79 -14.03 16.61
CA SER A 410 -14.34 -12.95 15.77
C SER A 410 -14.56 -13.39 14.31
N VAL A 411 -15.73 -13.03 13.76
CA VAL A 411 -16.12 -13.25 12.36
C VAL A 411 -16.56 -11.92 11.75
N ASN A 412 -15.90 -11.48 10.66
CA ASN A 412 -16.31 -10.30 9.90
C ASN A 412 -16.70 -10.70 8.46
N LEU A 413 -17.92 -10.36 8.05
CA LEU A 413 -18.44 -10.52 6.69
C LEU A 413 -18.73 -9.14 6.10
N SER A 414 -18.39 -8.92 4.84
CA SER A 414 -18.82 -7.71 4.12
C SER A 414 -19.33 -7.98 2.71
N GLY A 415 -19.99 -7.00 2.09
CA GLY A 415 -20.57 -7.09 0.75
C GLY A 415 -22.07 -7.39 0.74
N GLY A 416 -22.57 -8.24 -0.16
CA GLY A 416 -24.00 -8.52 -0.33
C GLY A 416 -24.33 -10.00 -0.16
N MET A 417 -25.31 -10.33 0.68
CA MET A 417 -25.70 -11.72 0.96
C MET A 417 -27.17 -11.80 1.37
N ARG A 418 -28.05 -12.46 0.61
CA ARG A 418 -29.50 -12.46 0.91
C ARG A 418 -29.81 -13.31 2.14
N GLU A 419 -29.22 -14.50 2.22
CA GLU A 419 -29.34 -15.38 3.39
C GLU A 419 -27.97 -15.61 4.05
N LEU A 420 -27.88 -15.31 5.35
CA LEU A 420 -26.75 -15.69 6.20
C LEU A 420 -27.17 -16.78 7.19
N VAL A 421 -26.51 -17.94 7.16
CA VAL A 421 -26.55 -18.90 8.26
C VAL A 421 -25.31 -18.70 9.11
N THR A 422 -25.48 -18.35 10.38
CA THR A 422 -24.36 -17.98 11.26
C THR A 422 -23.56 -19.21 11.74
N PRO A 423 -22.33 -19.00 12.28
CA PRO A 423 -21.57 -20.08 12.90
C PRO A 423 -22.33 -20.77 14.04
N ALA A 424 -22.21 -22.10 14.12
CA ALA A 424 -22.78 -22.91 15.21
C ALA A 424 -21.82 -22.97 16.41
N LEU A 425 -21.42 -21.80 16.92
CA LEU A 425 -20.52 -21.67 18.07
C LEU A 425 -21.31 -21.58 19.38
N SER A 426 -20.96 -22.40 20.37
CA SER A 426 -21.59 -22.45 21.70
C SER A 426 -20.95 -21.48 22.73
N HIS A 427 -19.90 -20.75 22.32
CA HIS A 427 -19.16 -19.77 23.12
C HIS A 427 -19.35 -18.33 22.60
N GLU A 428 -19.10 -17.35 23.46
CA GLU A 428 -19.22 -15.92 23.13
C GLU A 428 -18.20 -15.50 22.05
N HIS A 429 -18.65 -14.75 21.05
CA HIS A 429 -17.84 -14.29 19.92
C HIS A 429 -18.43 -13.05 19.27
N GLU A 430 -17.62 -12.31 18.52
CA GLU A 430 -18.04 -11.16 17.72
C GLU A 430 -18.51 -11.58 16.33
N LEU A 431 -19.62 -11.00 15.86
CA LEU A 431 -20.12 -11.12 14.48
C LEU A 431 -20.32 -9.72 13.88
N THR A 432 -19.38 -9.30 13.04
CA THR A 432 -19.45 -8.01 12.32
C THR A 432 -19.97 -8.24 10.90
N LEU A 433 -20.97 -7.45 10.51
CA LEU A 433 -21.68 -7.55 9.24
C LEU A 433 -21.68 -6.17 8.55
N GLU A 434 -20.72 -5.94 7.67
CA GLU A 434 -20.61 -4.73 6.83
C GLU A 434 -21.36 -4.98 5.49
N VAL A 435 -22.68 -4.86 5.49
CA VAL A 435 -23.57 -5.39 4.44
C VAL A 435 -24.26 -4.33 3.57
N GLU A 436 -24.38 -4.62 2.27
CA GLU A 436 -25.08 -3.85 1.23
C GLU A 436 -26.54 -4.31 1.04
N ALA A 437 -26.78 -5.62 1.23
CA ALA A 437 -28.09 -6.26 1.17
C ALA A 437 -28.07 -7.52 2.05
N LEU A 438 -29.14 -7.72 2.84
CA LEU A 438 -29.34 -8.88 3.71
C LEU A 438 -30.82 -9.03 4.08
N ASP A 439 -31.44 -10.11 3.62
CA ASP A 439 -32.89 -10.35 3.71
C ASP A 439 -33.21 -11.25 4.93
N LYS A 440 -32.32 -12.21 5.23
CA LYS A 440 -32.56 -13.25 6.24
C LYS A 440 -31.28 -13.65 6.98
N ILE A 441 -31.38 -13.74 8.30
CA ILE A 441 -30.38 -14.42 9.15
C ILE A 441 -31.01 -15.70 9.74
N THR A 442 -30.24 -16.79 9.78
CA THR A 442 -30.58 -18.02 10.51
C THR A 442 -29.48 -18.33 11.52
N VAL A 443 -29.83 -18.37 12.81
CA VAL A 443 -28.91 -18.75 13.89
C VAL A 443 -29.14 -20.23 14.27
N PRO A 444 -28.12 -21.10 14.20
CA PRO A 444 -28.24 -22.50 14.65
C PRO A 444 -28.59 -22.59 16.14
N GLN A 445 -29.47 -23.51 16.53
CA GLN A 445 -30.02 -23.61 17.89
C GLN A 445 -28.97 -23.68 19.02
N GLY A 446 -27.79 -24.27 18.76
CA GLY A 446 -26.69 -24.33 19.71
C GLY A 446 -25.88 -23.03 19.88
N ALA A 447 -26.11 -22.04 19.02
CA ALA A 447 -25.47 -20.72 19.02
C ALA A 447 -26.43 -19.58 19.44
N THR A 448 -27.69 -19.90 19.74
CA THR A 448 -28.66 -18.96 20.32
C THR A 448 -28.09 -18.31 21.59
N LYS A 449 -28.15 -16.96 21.64
CA LYS A 449 -27.58 -16.10 22.69
C LYS A 449 -26.05 -16.25 22.88
N LYS A 450 -25.28 -16.44 21.79
CA LYS A 450 -23.80 -16.50 21.83
C LYS A 450 -23.07 -15.39 21.08
N ALA A 451 -23.51 -15.01 19.89
CA ALA A 451 -22.85 -13.97 19.12
C ALA A 451 -23.24 -12.55 19.60
N HIS A 452 -22.27 -11.64 19.64
CA HIS A 452 -22.49 -10.20 19.69
C HIS A 452 -22.50 -9.66 18.25
N ALA A 453 -23.69 -9.32 17.73
CA ALA A 453 -23.88 -8.90 16.35
C ALA A 453 -23.77 -7.38 16.18
N SER A 454 -22.96 -6.93 15.22
CA SER A 454 -22.82 -5.53 14.83
C SER A 454 -23.04 -5.37 13.33
N PHE A 455 -24.00 -4.53 12.96
CA PHE A 455 -24.40 -4.25 11.59
C PHE A 455 -23.86 -2.89 11.16
N VAL A 456 -23.28 -2.83 9.96
CA VAL A 456 -22.71 -1.61 9.37
C VAL A 456 -23.12 -1.54 7.90
N ASP A 457 -23.48 -0.35 7.41
CA ASP A 457 -23.88 -0.16 6.02
C ASP A 457 -22.63 -0.16 5.12
N TYR A 458 -22.49 -1.16 4.27
CA TYR A 458 -21.36 -1.28 3.34
C TYR A 458 -21.25 -0.12 2.34
N THR A 459 -22.37 0.53 2.02
CA THR A 459 -22.45 1.65 1.07
C THR A 459 -21.97 2.97 1.67
N SER A 460 -21.86 3.07 3.00
CA SER A 460 -21.50 4.27 3.76
C SER A 460 -20.07 4.80 3.56
N ARG A 461 -19.29 4.27 2.62
CA ARG A 461 -17.86 4.57 2.44
C ARG A 461 -17.58 6.05 2.15
N GLY A 462 -16.62 6.62 2.87
CA GLY A 462 -15.94 7.85 2.47
C GLY A 462 -14.95 7.61 1.33
N ASP A 463 -14.48 8.68 0.68
CA ASP A 463 -13.58 8.60 -0.49
C ASP A 463 -12.24 7.89 -0.21
N GLU A 464 -11.81 7.85 1.06
CA GLU A 464 -10.60 7.15 1.53
C GLU A 464 -10.81 5.65 1.83
N GLY A 465 -12.03 5.13 1.67
CA GLY A 465 -12.33 3.69 1.82
C GLY A 465 -12.57 3.19 3.24
N HIS A 466 -12.48 4.07 4.25
CA HIS A 466 -13.05 3.84 5.58
C HIS A 466 -14.57 4.11 5.60
N ALA A 467 -15.30 3.51 6.55
CA ALA A 467 -16.72 3.79 6.76
C ALA A 467 -16.93 5.27 7.12
N GLY A 468 -17.78 5.97 6.37
CA GLY A 468 -18.03 7.41 6.45
C GLY A 468 -18.95 7.80 7.60
N GLY A 469 -18.69 7.25 8.79
CA GLY A 469 -19.54 7.33 9.98
C GLY A 469 -20.41 6.10 10.17
N ASN A 470 -20.81 5.84 11.42
CA ASN A 470 -21.67 4.72 11.80
C ASN A 470 -23.13 5.02 11.41
N LEU A 471 -23.43 5.00 10.11
CA LEU A 471 -24.80 5.04 9.62
C LEU A 471 -25.47 3.67 9.85
N PRO A 472 -26.61 3.61 10.54
CA PRO A 472 -27.27 2.35 10.87
C PRO A 472 -28.02 1.79 9.66
N VAL A 473 -27.98 0.48 9.48
CA VAL A 473 -28.53 -0.14 8.26
C VAL A 473 -30.04 -0.31 8.35
N ARG A 474 -30.72 -0.06 7.22
CA ARG A 474 -32.15 -0.37 7.01
C ARG A 474 -32.30 -1.66 6.19
N PHE A 475 -32.11 -2.80 6.84
CA PHE A 475 -32.65 -4.06 6.31
C PHE A 475 -34.12 -4.13 6.70
N SER A 476 -35.01 -3.72 5.80
CA SER A 476 -36.47 -3.71 6.01
C SER A 476 -37.05 -5.10 6.27
N ASP A 477 -36.32 -6.13 5.85
CA ASP A 477 -36.83 -7.51 5.70
C ASP A 477 -36.34 -8.41 6.84
N LEU A 478 -35.37 -7.95 7.65
CA LEU A 478 -34.88 -8.67 8.83
C LEU A 478 -35.81 -8.43 10.05
N ASP A 479 -36.33 -9.54 10.58
CA ASP A 479 -37.10 -9.57 11.83
C ASP A 479 -36.22 -9.21 13.04
N TYR A 480 -36.44 -8.03 13.61
CA TYR A 480 -35.66 -7.53 14.74
C TYR A 480 -35.93 -8.29 16.05
N ASP A 481 -37.14 -8.81 16.26
CA ASP A 481 -37.45 -9.60 17.45
C ASP A 481 -36.75 -10.97 17.36
N TYR A 482 -36.69 -11.57 16.17
CA TYR A 482 -35.83 -12.73 15.90
C TYR A 482 -34.35 -12.44 16.22
N LEU A 483 -33.80 -11.30 15.77
CA LEU A 483 -32.42 -10.92 16.09
C LEU A 483 -32.21 -10.78 17.61
N LEU A 484 -33.11 -10.11 18.32
CA LEU A 484 -33.02 -9.92 19.77
C LEU A 484 -33.19 -11.22 20.57
N ASP A 485 -33.89 -12.22 20.04
CA ASP A 485 -34.00 -13.53 20.71
C ASP A 485 -32.80 -14.44 20.42
N HIS A 486 -32.15 -14.32 19.26
CA HIS A 486 -31.06 -15.20 18.86
C HIS A 486 -29.64 -14.67 19.15
N PHE A 487 -29.43 -13.36 19.30
CA PHE A 487 -28.12 -12.76 19.57
C PHE A 487 -27.94 -12.33 21.03
N ALA A 488 -26.70 -12.42 21.55
CA ALA A 488 -26.35 -11.97 22.90
C ALA A 488 -26.45 -10.43 23.02
N SER A 489 -26.12 -9.70 21.96
CA SER A 489 -26.47 -8.29 21.77
C SER A 489 -26.53 -7.95 20.29
N VAL A 490 -27.31 -6.93 19.92
CA VAL A 490 -27.42 -6.39 18.56
C VAL A 490 -27.07 -4.91 18.55
N SER A 491 -26.30 -4.45 17.56
CA SER A 491 -25.90 -3.04 17.41
C SER A 491 -25.85 -2.61 15.94
N GLY A 492 -26.03 -1.31 15.67
CA GLY A 492 -25.99 -0.72 14.31
C GLY A 492 -27.20 -1.03 13.40
N PHE A 493 -28.19 -1.75 13.91
CA PHE A 493 -29.42 -2.10 13.20
C PHE A 493 -30.57 -1.12 13.53
N CYS A 494 -31.29 -0.62 12.53
CA CYS A 494 -32.48 0.21 12.74
C CYS A 494 -33.71 -0.61 13.14
N VAL A 495 -34.28 -0.34 14.32
CA VAL A 495 -35.55 -0.95 14.76
C VAL A 495 -36.70 -0.54 13.82
N SER A 496 -37.44 -1.54 13.33
CA SER A 496 -38.58 -1.41 12.40
C SER A 496 -39.94 -1.21 13.09
N THR A 497 -39.94 -1.15 14.43
CA THR A 497 -41.11 -0.80 15.27
C THR A 497 -40.92 0.61 15.86
N PRO A 498 -41.91 1.51 15.78
CA PRO A 498 -41.76 2.88 16.29
C PRO A 498 -41.69 2.91 17.83
N PRO A 499 -41.00 3.91 18.44
CA PRO A 499 -40.76 3.94 19.89
C PRO A 499 -41.99 3.79 20.79
N SER A 500 -43.14 4.33 20.38
CA SER A 500 -44.38 4.26 21.17
C SER A 500 -44.98 2.85 21.26
N LYS A 501 -44.61 1.94 20.35
CA LYS A 501 -44.99 0.52 20.37
C LYS A 501 -43.87 -0.41 20.81
N TYR A 502 -42.62 0.01 20.63
CA TYR A 502 -41.45 -0.76 21.03
C TYR A 502 -41.35 -0.87 22.56
N ARG A 503 -40.89 -2.02 23.06
CA ARG A 503 -40.67 -2.32 24.48
C ARG A 503 -39.20 -2.67 24.69
N PRO A 504 -38.38 -1.77 25.27
CA PRO A 504 -36.96 -2.03 25.47
C PRO A 504 -36.74 -3.15 26.49
N ARG A 505 -35.70 -3.95 26.28
CA ARG A 505 -35.23 -4.99 27.19
C ARG A 505 -34.25 -4.42 28.23
N SER A 506 -34.13 -5.09 29.38
CA SER A 506 -33.31 -4.62 30.52
C SER A 506 -31.80 -4.61 30.27
N ASP A 507 -31.35 -5.35 29.26
CA ASP A 507 -29.95 -5.56 28.85
C ASP A 507 -29.55 -4.76 27.60
N GLU A 508 -30.49 -4.07 26.95
CA GLU A 508 -30.24 -3.26 25.74
C GLU A 508 -29.40 -2.03 26.04
N ARG A 509 -28.15 -2.03 25.53
CA ARG A 509 -27.19 -0.93 25.71
C ARG A 509 -27.36 0.20 24.70
N ALA A 510 -27.82 -0.10 23.49
CA ALA A 510 -27.93 0.85 22.39
C ALA A 510 -29.10 0.48 21.46
N ILE A 511 -29.95 1.45 21.12
CA ILE A 511 -31.10 1.29 20.21
C ILE A 511 -31.08 2.40 19.15
N TRP A 512 -31.36 2.06 17.89
CA TRP A 512 -31.43 3.00 16.76
C TRP A 512 -32.81 2.94 16.12
N PHE A 513 -33.47 4.09 15.91
CA PHE A 513 -34.84 4.12 15.35
C PHE A 513 -34.89 4.65 13.92
N GLY A 514 -35.47 3.86 13.02
CA GLY A 514 -35.58 4.17 11.60
C GLY A 514 -36.66 5.19 11.21
N PHE A 515 -37.08 6.10 12.10
CA PHE A 515 -38.35 6.84 11.99
C PHE A 515 -38.22 8.37 12.09
N ASN A 516 -39.04 9.09 11.33
CA ASN A 516 -39.23 10.54 11.46
C ASN A 516 -40.12 10.94 12.64
N ILE A 517 -40.95 10.01 13.15
CA ILE A 517 -41.87 10.20 14.27
C ILE A 517 -41.37 9.35 15.43
N LEU A 518 -40.89 10.02 16.47
CA LEU A 518 -40.21 9.40 17.61
C LEU A 518 -40.95 9.80 18.89
N ASP A 519 -41.50 8.81 19.61
CA ASP A 519 -42.40 9.03 20.74
C ASP A 519 -42.07 8.08 21.89
N PHE A 520 -41.33 8.60 22.86
CA PHE A 520 -40.86 7.89 24.04
C PHE A 520 -41.72 8.18 25.29
N SER A 521 -42.94 8.70 25.09
CA SER A 521 -43.89 9.03 26.17
C SER A 521 -44.58 7.82 26.81
N GLY A 522 -44.45 6.63 26.22
CA GLY A 522 -44.98 5.39 26.76
C GLY A 522 -44.20 4.88 27.98
N GLU A 523 -44.92 4.48 29.02
CA GLU A 523 -44.39 3.97 30.30
C GLU A 523 -43.30 2.89 30.17
N GLN A 524 -43.26 2.13 29.08
CA GLN A 524 -42.21 1.13 28.84
C GLN A 524 -40.79 1.73 28.67
N TRP A 525 -40.67 3.04 28.48
CA TRP A 525 -39.40 3.77 28.47
C TRP A 525 -38.95 4.23 29.86
N ARG A 526 -39.78 4.09 30.89
CA ARG A 526 -39.43 4.46 32.26
C ARG A 526 -38.27 3.60 32.77
N ASP A 527 -37.26 4.29 33.31
CA ASP A 527 -36.04 3.70 33.87
C ASP A 527 -35.21 2.83 32.91
N PHE A 528 -35.41 3.01 31.60
CA PHE A 528 -34.49 2.50 30.57
C PHE A 528 -33.07 3.07 30.78
N LYS A 529 -32.04 2.21 30.62
CA LYS A 529 -30.65 2.54 30.97
C LYS A 529 -29.69 2.58 29.78
N GLY A 530 -30.11 2.13 28.61
CA GLY A 530 -29.30 2.20 27.39
C GLY A 530 -29.34 3.57 26.72
N VAL A 531 -28.62 3.69 25.61
CA VAL A 531 -28.58 4.88 24.76
C VAL A 531 -29.49 4.73 23.55
N VAL A 532 -30.34 5.72 23.30
CA VAL A 532 -31.14 5.85 22.09
C VAL A 532 -30.42 6.77 21.11
N TYR A 533 -30.15 6.27 19.92
CA TYR A 533 -29.51 7.01 18.83
C TYR A 533 -30.58 7.66 17.95
N LEU A 534 -30.83 8.95 18.20
CA LEU A 534 -31.79 9.79 17.48
C LEU A 534 -31.21 10.32 16.15
N HIS A 535 -30.60 9.45 15.34
CA HIS A 535 -30.08 9.84 14.03
C HIS A 535 -31.20 9.84 12.99
N GLY A 536 -31.73 11.05 12.70
CA GLY A 536 -32.54 11.29 11.51
C GLY A 536 -31.79 10.80 10.27
N LEU A 537 -32.47 10.00 9.45
CA LEU A 537 -31.78 9.19 8.44
C LEU A 537 -31.40 10.01 7.21
N GLU A 538 -30.31 9.56 6.59
CA GLU A 538 -29.58 10.20 5.49
C GLU A 538 -28.91 11.53 5.85
N ARG A 539 -27.58 11.51 5.96
CA ARG A 539 -26.78 12.59 5.36
C ARG A 539 -26.92 12.49 3.84
N SER A 540 -28.06 12.90 3.30
CA SER A 540 -28.19 13.06 1.86
C SER A 540 -27.20 14.14 1.41
N ARG A 541 -26.74 14.08 0.16
CA ARG A 541 -26.00 15.20 -0.48
C ARG A 541 -26.89 16.43 -0.76
N THR A 542 -28.03 16.54 -0.08
CA THR A 542 -29.03 17.61 -0.20
C THR A 542 -29.52 18.16 1.16
N GLY A 543 -29.03 17.66 2.29
CA GLY A 543 -29.01 18.39 3.56
C GLY A 543 -30.30 18.44 4.41
N SER A 544 -31.24 17.50 4.29
CA SER A 544 -32.49 17.49 5.08
C SER A 544 -32.57 16.39 6.14
N GLU A 545 -32.54 16.77 7.43
CA GLU A 545 -32.63 15.86 8.58
C GLU A 545 -34.09 15.51 8.89
N ARG A 546 -34.52 14.29 8.53
CA ARG A 546 -35.93 13.88 8.52
C ARG A 546 -36.49 13.50 9.91
N ILE A 547 -36.61 14.47 10.83
CA ILE A 547 -37.33 14.30 12.11
C ILE A 547 -38.50 15.29 12.16
N ASP A 548 -39.72 14.75 12.10
CA ASP A 548 -40.98 15.49 11.96
C ASP A 548 -41.75 15.60 13.30
N TYR A 549 -41.56 14.64 14.21
CA TYR A 549 -42.10 14.66 15.58
C TYR A 549 -41.13 13.99 16.55
N LEU A 550 -40.90 14.59 17.72
CA LEU A 550 -40.03 14.05 18.77
C LEU A 550 -40.58 14.34 20.17
N ASP A 551 -41.13 13.33 20.84
CA ASP A 551 -41.45 13.38 22.26
C ASP A 551 -40.46 12.52 23.04
N PHE A 552 -39.60 13.16 23.84
CA PHE A 552 -38.57 12.47 24.64
C PHE A 552 -39.16 11.70 25.84
N GLY A 553 -40.39 12.00 26.26
CA GLY A 553 -41.13 11.27 27.29
C GLY A 553 -40.35 10.97 28.57
N HIS A 554 -39.96 9.71 28.76
CA HIS A 554 -39.23 9.24 29.94
C HIS A 554 -37.69 9.19 29.77
N LEU A 555 -37.16 9.48 28.59
CA LEU A 555 -35.70 9.49 28.35
C LEU A 555 -35.03 10.63 29.13
N ARG A 556 -33.84 10.35 29.66
CA ARG A 556 -32.96 11.33 30.31
C ARG A 556 -31.82 11.70 29.37
N LEU A 557 -31.08 12.77 29.65
CA LEU A 557 -29.90 13.16 28.84
C LEU A 557 -28.86 12.03 28.73
N THR A 558 -28.72 11.19 29.77
CA THR A 558 -27.87 10.00 29.79
C THR A 558 -28.31 8.89 28.83
N ASN A 559 -29.56 8.92 28.36
CA ASN A 559 -30.07 7.98 27.35
C ASN A 559 -29.85 8.49 25.91
N LEU A 560 -29.13 9.60 25.71
CA LEU A 560 -28.93 10.21 24.38
C LEU A 560 -27.46 10.19 23.97
N SER A 561 -27.19 9.93 22.70
CA SER A 561 -25.83 9.94 22.13
C SER A 561 -25.24 11.35 21.92
N THR A 562 -26.03 12.40 22.19
CA THR A 562 -25.67 13.80 21.96
C THR A 562 -26.42 14.73 22.92
N THR A 563 -25.81 15.87 23.27
CA THR A 563 -26.44 16.96 24.03
C THR A 563 -27.09 18.02 23.13
N SER A 564 -27.05 17.83 21.81
CA SER A 564 -27.72 18.68 20.83
C SER A 564 -28.26 17.90 19.63
N LEU A 565 -29.49 18.21 19.22
CA LEU A 565 -30.14 17.64 18.03
C LEU A 565 -30.66 18.77 17.14
N ARG A 566 -30.66 18.54 15.83
CA ARG A 566 -31.30 19.40 14.84
C ARG A 566 -32.48 18.64 14.19
N VAL A 567 -33.57 19.35 13.89
CA VAL A 567 -34.87 18.79 13.47
C VAL A 567 -35.46 19.58 12.29
N ASN A 568 -36.47 19.02 11.60
CA ASN A 568 -37.13 19.70 10.47
C ASN A 568 -37.82 21.02 10.87
N PRO A 569 -38.00 21.98 9.94
CA PRO A 569 -38.77 23.18 10.18
C PRO A 569 -40.21 22.81 10.49
N GLY A 570 -40.73 23.24 11.65
CA GLY A 570 -42.09 22.88 12.11
C GLY A 570 -42.20 21.54 12.84
N CYS A 571 -41.08 20.84 13.13
CA CYS A 571 -41.09 19.65 13.97
C CYS A 571 -41.67 19.93 15.37
N VAL A 572 -42.62 19.11 15.81
CA VAL A 572 -43.17 19.19 17.18
C VAL A 572 -42.25 18.44 18.14
N VAL A 573 -41.61 19.17 19.05
CA VAL A 573 -40.69 18.61 20.05
C VAL A 573 -41.25 18.79 21.47
N LYS A 574 -41.22 17.74 22.29
CA LYS A 574 -41.82 17.70 23.64
C LYS A 574 -40.91 17.01 24.66
N ASN A 575 -41.12 17.32 25.95
CA ASN A 575 -40.48 16.69 27.11
C ASN A 575 -38.93 16.68 27.05
N VAL A 576 -38.34 17.72 26.44
CA VAL A 576 -36.90 17.87 26.21
C VAL A 576 -36.11 17.69 27.51
N PRO A 577 -35.16 16.73 27.60
CA PRO A 577 -34.38 16.50 28.82
C PRO A 577 -33.53 17.72 29.19
N GLU A 578 -33.33 17.94 30.49
CA GLU A 578 -32.49 19.03 30.98
C GLU A 578 -31.07 18.95 30.39
N GLY A 579 -30.56 20.08 29.90
CA GLY A 579 -29.27 20.19 29.20
C GLY A 579 -29.31 19.89 27.69
N MET A 580 -30.40 19.30 27.16
CA MET A 580 -30.53 19.00 25.73
C MET A 580 -30.86 20.26 24.91
N ARG A 581 -30.15 20.49 23.80
CA ARG A 581 -30.37 21.63 22.90
C ARG A 581 -31.05 21.20 21.60
N ILE A 582 -32.13 21.87 21.24
CA ILE A 582 -32.88 21.63 20.00
C ILE A 582 -32.66 22.78 19.04
N TYR A 583 -32.24 22.46 17.81
CA TYR A 583 -32.04 23.42 16.73
C TYR A 583 -33.03 23.13 15.60
N TYR A 584 -33.81 24.12 15.20
CA TYR A 584 -34.63 24.01 14.00
C TYR A 584 -33.75 24.28 12.77
N SER A 585 -33.79 23.36 11.80
CA SER A 585 -33.19 23.60 10.48
C SER A 585 -33.89 24.75 9.77
N SER A 586 -33.13 25.55 9.02
CA SER A 586 -33.63 26.69 8.25
C SER A 586 -34.03 26.25 6.84
N ILE A 587 -35.23 26.66 6.40
CA ILE A 587 -35.74 26.40 5.05
C ILE A 587 -34.74 26.98 4.03
N GLY A 588 -34.12 26.11 3.23
CA GLY A 588 -33.21 26.51 2.15
C GLY A 588 -31.77 26.83 2.56
N SER A 589 -31.29 26.44 3.75
CA SER A 589 -29.87 26.51 4.07
C SER A 589 -29.10 25.30 3.48
N PRO A 590 -28.20 25.48 2.50
CA PRO A 590 -27.29 24.42 2.09
C PRO A 590 -26.20 24.18 3.14
N TYR A 591 -25.58 23.01 3.06
CA TYR A 591 -24.18 22.75 3.42
C TYR A 591 -23.45 22.34 2.14
#